data_AF-A0A915JDM5-F1
#
_entry.id   AF-A0A915JDM5-F1
#
_cell.length_a   1.000
_cell.length_b   1.000
_cell.length_c   1.000
_cell.angle_alpha   90.00
_cell.angle_beta   90.00
_cell.angle_gamma   90.00
#
_symmetry.space_group_name_H-M   'P 1'
#
loop_
_entity.id
_entity.type
_entity.pdbx_description
1 polymer ?
#
loop_
_entity_poly.entity_id
_entity_poly.type
_entity_poly.pdbx_seq_one_letter_code
_entity_poly.pdbx_strand_id
1 'polypeptide(L)' 'MSVPVDRSTSYENGDSNHSEHPTILVPQLLKQFYNLGWVTGTGGGISVKFGDELYVAPSGVQKERIK' A
#
# COMPACT_ATOMS: atom_id res chain seq x y z
N MET A 1 -8.74 29.25 32.91
CA MET A 1 -7.78 28.14 33.12
C MET A 1 -7.68 27.38 31.82
N SER A 2 -6.73 27.77 30.97
CA SER A 2 -6.47 27.11 29.70
C SER A 2 -5.37 26.09 29.94
N VAL A 3 -5.71 24.81 29.90
CA VAL A 3 -4.70 23.74 29.90
C VAL A 3 -4.01 23.73 28.53
N PRO A 4 -2.67 23.75 28.47
CA PRO A 4 -1.96 23.62 27.21
C PRO A 4 -2.13 22.17 26.71
N VAL A 5 -2.67 22.01 25.50
CA VAL A 5 -2.67 20.72 24.79
C VAL A 5 -1.23 20.44 24.35
N ASP A 6 -0.46 19.83 25.24
CA ASP A 6 0.84 19.29 24.88
C ASP A 6 0.63 18.25 23.77
N ARG A 7 1.33 18.41 22.65
CA ARG A 7 1.21 17.65 21.40
C ARG A 7 1.83 16.25 21.53
N SER A 8 1.49 15.58 22.63
CA SER A 8 1.92 14.25 23.03
C SER A 8 0.71 13.35 23.27
N THR A 9 -0.35 13.49 22.46
CA THR A 9 -1.25 12.34 22.25
C THR A 9 -0.44 11.29 21.52
N SER A 10 0.06 10.35 22.32
CA SER A 10 0.74 9.14 21.91
C SER A 10 -0.10 8.48 20.81
N TYR A 11 0.40 8.47 19.58
CA TYR A 11 -0.19 7.64 18.54
C TYR A 11 -0.11 6.20 19.03
N GLU A 12 -1.27 5.56 19.09
CA GLU A 12 -1.46 4.21 19.58
C GLU A 12 -0.59 3.21 18.80
N ASN A 13 -0.22 2.13 19.49
CA ASN A 13 0.67 1.06 19.06
C ASN A 13 0.30 0.43 17.69
N GLY A 14 1.34 0.03 16.93
CA GLY A 14 1.30 -0.87 15.76
C GLY A 14 1.50 -0.13 14.42
N ASP A 15 2.48 -0.38 13.56
CA ASP A 15 3.21 -1.61 13.24
C ASP A 15 4.68 -1.31 12.92
N SER A 16 5.58 -2.11 13.48
CA SER A 16 7.03 -2.01 13.36
C SER A 16 7.59 -2.60 12.05
N ASN A 17 6.79 -2.70 10.99
CA ASN A 17 7.21 -3.31 9.73
C ASN A 17 6.86 -2.43 8.52
N HIS A 18 7.69 -1.41 8.30
CA HIS A 18 7.57 -0.45 7.19
C HIS A 18 7.41 -1.14 5.82
N SER A 19 7.88 -2.39 5.68
CA SER A 19 7.77 -3.18 4.44
C SER A 19 6.36 -3.68 4.13
N GLU A 20 5.46 -3.77 5.12
CA GLU A 20 4.09 -4.27 4.94
C GLU A 20 3.09 -3.15 4.60
N HIS A 21 3.54 -1.89 4.60
CA HIS A 21 2.70 -0.78 4.20
C HIS A 21 2.26 -0.97 2.72
N PRO A 22 0.96 -0.81 2.39
CA PRO A 22 0.43 -1.10 1.05
C PRO A 22 1.14 -0.38 -0.08
N THR A 23 1.64 0.83 0.18
CA THR A 23 2.40 1.61 -0.81
C THR A 23 3.70 0.95 -1.24
N ILE A 24 4.27 0.07 -0.41
CA ILE A 24 5.49 -0.71 -0.70
C ILE A 24 5.12 -2.12 -1.16
N LEU A 25 4.14 -2.74 -0.48
CA LEU A 25 3.74 -4.11 -0.73
C LEU A 25 3.05 -4.28 -2.10
N VAL A 26 2.15 -3.36 -2.49
CA VAL A 26 1.39 -3.45 -3.74
C VAL A 26 2.29 -3.43 -4.98
N PRO A 27 3.27 -2.50 -5.12
CA PRO A 27 4.23 -2.55 -6.23
C PRO A 27 5.06 -3.83 -6.27
N GLN A 28 5.50 -4.35 -5.11
CA GLN A 28 6.29 -5.58 -5.04
C GLN A 28 5.49 -6.80 -5.53
N LEU A 29 4.25 -6.94 -5.06
CA LEU A 29 3.35 -8.01 -5.48
C LEU A 29 3.01 -7.93 -6.98
N LEU A 30 2.74 -6.72 -7.50
CA LEU A 30 2.49 -6.52 -8.93
C LEU A 30 3.68 -6.96 -9.79
N LYS A 31 4.91 -6.68 -9.34
CA LYS A 31 6.12 -7.12 -10.03
C LYS A 31 6.25 -8.65 -10.00
N GLN A 32 5.97 -9.30 -8.87
CA GLN A 32 5.97 -10.76 -8.78
C GLN A 32 4.92 -11.39 -9.68
N PHE A 33 3.68 -10.88 -9.68
CA PHE A 33 2.60 -11.41 -10.52
C PHE A 33 2.86 -11.19 -12.01
N TYR A 34 3.50 -10.09 -12.39
CA TYR A 34 3.94 -9.87 -13.76
C TYR A 34 4.95 -10.94 -14.18
N ASN A 35 5.95 -11.22 -13.34
CA ASN A 35 6.95 -12.26 -13.62
C ASN A 35 6.36 -13.67 -13.69
N LEU A 36 5.29 -13.93 -12.93
CA LEU A 36 4.54 -15.20 -12.97
C LEU A 36 3.58 -15.30 -14.17
N GLY A 37 3.42 -14.22 -14.95
CA GLY A 37 2.52 -14.19 -16.11
C GLY A 37 1.05 -13.90 -15.78
N TRP A 38 0.70 -13.66 -14.51
CA TRP A 38 -0.69 -13.56 -14.04
C TRP A 38 -1.33 -12.20 -14.33
N VAL A 39 -0.52 -11.15 -14.49
CA VAL A 39 -0.97 -9.78 -14.79
C VAL A 39 -0.22 -9.19 -15.98
N THR A 40 -0.22 -9.91 -17.10
CA THR A 40 0.40 -9.46 -18.36
C THR A 40 -0.61 -8.78 -19.28
N GLY A 41 -0.15 -7.86 -20.14
CA GLY A 41 -1.00 -7.19 -21.14
C GLY A 41 -2.10 -6.29 -20.58
N THR A 42 -1.80 -5.49 -19.55
CA THR A 42 -2.71 -4.60 -18.79
C THR A 42 -3.92 -5.27 -18.11
N GLY A 43 -4.09 -6.59 -18.28
CA GLY A 43 -5.09 -7.39 -17.60
C GLY A 43 -4.67 -7.76 -16.17
N GLY A 44 -5.65 -7.78 -15.26
CA GLY A 44 -5.48 -8.15 -13.86
C GLY A 44 -4.97 -7.02 -12.95
N GLY A 45 -5.28 -7.15 -11.65
CA GLY A 45 -4.99 -6.13 -10.65
C GLY A 45 -5.12 -6.68 -9.24
N ILE A 46 -4.53 -5.97 -8.28
CA ILE A 46 -4.63 -6.27 -6.87
C ILE A 46 -5.24 -5.06 -6.16
N SER A 47 -6.05 -5.35 -5.15
CA SER A 47 -6.56 -4.37 -4.21
C SER A 47 -6.25 -4.84 -2.79
N VAL A 48 -5.78 -3.94 -1.95
CA VAL A 48 -5.44 -4.21 -0.55
C VAL A 48 -6.20 -3.23 0.33
N LYS A 49 -6.90 -3.75 1.34
CA LYS A 49 -7.53 -2.94 2.39
C LYS A 49 -6.54 -2.78 3.54
N PHE A 50 -6.31 -1.55 3.98
CA PHE A 50 -5.42 -1.24 5.09
C PHE A 50 -6.10 -0.20 5.99
N GLY A 51 -6.50 -0.62 7.19
CA GLY A 51 -7.39 0.18 8.03
C GLY A 51 -8.70 0.51 7.30
N ASP A 52 -8.99 1.80 7.18
CA ASP A 52 -10.17 2.34 6.49
C ASP A 52 -9.91 2.73 5.03
N GLU A 53 -8.69 2.52 4.53
CA GLU A 53 -8.29 2.88 3.17
C GLU A 53 -8.25 1.66 2.23
N LEU A 54 -8.58 1.89 0.96
CA LEU A 54 -8.51 0.90 -0.11
C LEU A 54 -7.43 1.31 -1.11
N TYR A 55 -6.39 0.49 -1.23
CA TYR A 55 -5.31 0.66 -2.19
C TYR A 55 -5.60 -0.19 -3.42
N VAL A 56 -5.69 0.44 -4.59
CA VAL A 56 -6.02 -0.24 -5.84
C VAL A 56 -4.93 0.02 -6.86
N ALA A 57 -4.44 -1.05 -7.49
CA ALA A 57 -3.51 -0.92 -8.60
C ALA A 57 -4.18 -0.19 -9.79
N PRO A 58 -3.56 0.85 -10.38
CA PRO A 58 -4.16 1.58 -11.49
C PRO A 58 -4.39 0.66 -12.70
N SER A 59 -5.53 0.81 -13.36
CA SER A 59 -5.88 0.07 -14.57
C SER A 59 -5.11 0.60 -15.79
N GLY A 60 -4.80 -0.27 -16.76
CA GLY A 60 -4.21 0.15 -18.03
C GLY A 60 -2.73 0.57 -17.99
N VAL A 61 -2.02 0.39 -16.87
CA VAL A 61 -0.59 0.74 -16.77
C VAL A 61 0.34 -0.46 -16.93
N GLN A 62 1.57 -0.18 -17.36
CA GLN A 62 2.70 -1.13 -17.38
C GLN A 62 3.11 -1.46 -15.93
N LYS A 63 2.69 -2.63 -15.44
CA LYS A 63 2.86 -3.06 -14.04
C LYS A 63 4.34 -3.15 -13.64
N GLU A 64 5.21 -3.42 -14.59
CA GLU A 64 6.67 -3.47 -14.45
C GLU A 64 7.33 -2.11 -14.16
N ARG A 65 6.59 -0.98 -14.27
CA ARG A 65 7.11 0.38 -14.07
C ARG A 65 6.60 1.07 -12.80
N ILE A 66 5.75 0.41 -12.04
CA ILE A 66 5.20 0.93 -10.78
C ILE A 66 6.29 0.87 -9.71
N LYS A 67 6.46 1.97 -8.95
CA LYS A 67 7.40 2.10 -7.83
C LYS A 67 6.65 2.49 -6.58
#